data_AF-A0A7W0VUW6-F1
#
_entry.id   AF-A0A7W0VUW6-F1
#
_cell.length_a   1.000
_cell.length_b   1.000
_cell.length_c   1.000
_cell.angle_alpha   90.00
_cell.angle_beta   90.00
_cell.angle_gamma   90.00
#
_symmetry.space_group_name_H-M   'P 1'
#
loop_
_entity.id
_entity.type
_entity.pdbx_description
1 polymer ?
#
loop_
_entity_poly.entity_id
_entity_poly.type
_entity_poly.pdbx_seq_one_letter_code
_entity_poly.pdbx_strand_id
1 'polypeptide(L)'
;MSFRGLAGFVLYLAACGEVTGAKLDASTPDGAPDLNDGAKSGARLKLRYVDYGNLRDVQGVRDTQRNEDCRPQEWSGGKAYCVPDAGGIVYANAACTQRLGQVYRDSACTTQSPPPGYFVDYTFTNACTTERAHLFPRATKVAATQYYFKNSDGSCGGPISSTTSDFYALGAEISMTDLVETPISAPATTGRLGQRFYESADGLRYPLSYRVHDALLGVDCFPGYRSAGATTGRCIPEDAAYAGDFRDAACTQPAVSVQSTCTKSKFAVHYGDCPYDEETYYPLGTQFTPANLYSDDGSSCAPYQPSPSDTHYTVGSPVTLATLMRIKGNGDRLKPIYFQTAEGLKVRDSMFYDDELQAECSSRTQPDGSTLCLPRSYAITTFYTDSGCTSALDLMSVYRGAATCSPPPLPSYAYRSTKDAGTCRTSYALHNVGASYTGPRFRKTSTACIPDPITTSLHYRISTAIPNSQLVSGAMAVEP
;
A
#
# COMPACT_ATOMS: atom_id res chain seq x y z
N MET A 1 42.07 10.50 -57.73
CA MET A 1 41.13 9.38 -57.51
C MET A 1 41.23 8.93 -56.06
N SER A 2 40.27 9.31 -55.20
CA SER A 2 39.89 8.54 -54.00
C SER A 2 38.64 9.18 -53.40
N PHE A 3 37.59 8.38 -53.21
CA PHE A 3 36.24 8.81 -52.84
C PHE A 3 36.12 9.03 -51.32
N ARG A 4 35.42 10.09 -50.91
CA ARG A 4 34.93 10.34 -49.55
C ARG A 4 33.73 9.44 -49.27
N GLY A 5 33.77 8.64 -48.21
CA GLY A 5 32.63 7.87 -47.71
C GLY A 5 31.92 8.61 -46.59
N LEU A 6 30.65 9.00 -46.82
CA LEU A 6 29.70 9.38 -45.78
C LEU A 6 29.25 8.11 -45.03
N ALA A 7 29.51 8.06 -43.73
CA ALA A 7 28.88 7.08 -42.84
C ALA A 7 27.50 7.59 -42.43
N GLY A 8 26.44 6.97 -42.97
CA GLY A 8 25.06 7.23 -42.61
C GLY A 8 24.76 6.76 -41.18
N PHE A 9 24.43 7.70 -40.32
CA PHE A 9 23.90 7.43 -38.98
C PHE A 9 22.43 6.99 -39.13
N VAL A 10 22.16 5.69 -38.98
CA VAL A 10 20.79 5.16 -38.95
C VAL A 10 20.23 5.40 -37.55
N LEU A 11 19.41 6.45 -37.42
CA LEU A 11 18.56 6.66 -36.25
C LEU A 11 17.52 5.53 -36.19
N TYR A 12 17.64 4.61 -35.25
CA TYR A 12 16.55 3.73 -34.86
C TYR A 12 15.55 4.57 -34.04
N LEU A 13 14.50 5.06 -34.70
CA LEU A 13 13.27 5.47 -34.02
C LEU A 13 12.63 4.19 -33.48
N ALA A 14 12.78 3.94 -32.18
CA ALA A 14 11.93 2.97 -31.49
C ALA A 14 10.49 3.49 -31.61
N ALA A 15 9.70 2.85 -32.48
CA ALA A 15 8.27 3.12 -32.57
C ALA A 15 7.64 2.77 -31.22
N CYS A 16 7.29 3.81 -30.44
CA CYS A 16 6.38 3.68 -29.33
C CYS A 16 5.13 2.99 -29.88
N GLY A 17 4.76 1.82 -29.33
CA GLY A 17 3.59 1.09 -29.79
C GLY A 17 2.38 2.02 -29.83
N GLU A 18 1.81 2.19 -31.02
CA GLU A 18 0.48 2.80 -31.15
C GLU A 18 -0.45 2.04 -30.20
N VAL A 19 -1.23 2.78 -29.42
CA VAL A 19 -2.34 2.22 -28.64
C VAL A 19 -3.43 1.84 -29.64
N THR A 20 -3.23 0.75 -30.38
CA THR A 20 -4.23 0.22 -31.31
C THR A 20 -5.33 -0.43 -30.49
N GLY A 21 -6.45 0.28 -30.29
CA GLY A 21 -7.60 -0.27 -29.56
C GLY A 21 -8.39 0.71 -28.70
N ALA A 22 -8.17 2.02 -28.81
CA ALA A 22 -8.95 3.05 -28.14
C ALA A 22 -10.47 2.87 -28.39
N LYS A 23 -11.17 2.24 -27.44
CA LYS A 23 -12.62 2.38 -27.33
C LYS A 23 -12.86 3.77 -26.76
N LEU A 24 -13.31 4.70 -27.60
CA LEU A 24 -13.82 5.99 -27.16
C LEU A 24 -14.77 5.78 -25.97
N ASP A 25 -14.75 6.72 -25.03
CA ASP A 25 -15.79 6.86 -24.00
C ASP A 25 -17.13 7.01 -24.69
N ALA A 26 -17.71 5.89 -25.10
CA ALA A 26 -19.11 5.81 -25.41
C ALA A 26 -19.75 6.21 -24.09
N SER A 27 -20.36 7.41 -24.07
CA SER A 27 -21.34 7.77 -23.06
C SER A 27 -22.14 6.50 -22.80
N THR A 28 -21.93 5.90 -21.64
CA THR A 28 -22.54 4.63 -21.30
C THR A 28 -24.02 4.81 -21.61
N PRO A 29 -24.63 3.97 -22.47
CA PRO A 29 -26.06 4.08 -22.75
C PRO A 29 -26.79 4.24 -21.43
N ASP A 30 -27.70 5.21 -21.31
CA ASP A 30 -28.35 5.55 -20.04
C ASP A 30 -28.78 4.27 -19.31
N GLY A 31 -28.10 3.97 -18.19
CA GLY A 31 -28.34 2.76 -17.38
C GLY A 31 -27.29 1.65 -17.44
N ALA A 32 -26.26 1.73 -18.30
CA ALA A 32 -25.13 0.80 -18.20
C ALA A 32 -24.31 1.06 -16.92
N PRO A 33 -23.75 0.01 -16.26
CA PRO A 33 -22.94 0.18 -15.06
C PRO A 33 -21.77 1.13 -15.30
N ASP A 34 -21.57 2.09 -14.40
CA ASP A 34 -20.35 2.89 -14.38
C ASP A 34 -19.19 1.98 -13.97
N LEU A 35 -18.39 1.56 -14.94
CA LEU A 35 -17.25 0.66 -14.73
C LEU A 35 -16.09 1.33 -13.97
N ASN A 36 -16.11 2.66 -13.89
CA ASN A 36 -15.04 3.48 -13.35
C ASN A 36 -15.41 4.08 -11.98
N ASP A 37 -16.60 3.79 -11.43
CA ASP A 37 -17.06 4.25 -10.11
C ASP A 37 -16.93 5.78 -9.91
N GLY A 38 -17.34 6.54 -10.92
CA GLY A 38 -17.26 7.99 -10.97
C GLY A 38 -15.89 8.54 -11.39
N ALA A 39 -14.89 7.68 -11.65
CA ALA A 39 -13.63 8.11 -12.24
C ALA A 39 -13.83 8.51 -13.71
N LYS A 40 -13.17 9.59 -14.13
CA LYS A 40 -13.21 10.10 -15.50
C LYS A 40 -11.85 10.58 -15.94
N SER A 41 -11.50 10.33 -17.19
CA SER A 41 -10.35 10.98 -17.83
C SER A 41 -10.58 12.48 -18.06
N GLY A 42 -9.50 13.24 -17.97
CA GLY A 42 -9.41 14.61 -18.44
C GLY A 42 -8.91 14.70 -19.90
N ALA A 43 -8.67 15.93 -20.35
CA ALA A 43 -8.11 16.18 -21.69
C ALA A 43 -6.65 15.73 -21.81
N ARG A 44 -5.83 15.95 -20.78
CA ARG A 44 -4.40 15.57 -20.69
C ARG A 44 -4.21 14.32 -19.84
N LEU A 45 -4.91 14.21 -18.73
CA LEU A 45 -4.77 13.11 -17.78
C LEU A 45 -5.76 11.98 -18.09
N LYS A 46 -5.28 10.84 -18.57
CA LYS A 46 -6.11 9.68 -18.95
C LYS A 46 -6.06 8.58 -17.91
N LEU A 47 -7.21 8.02 -17.54
CA LEU A 47 -7.26 6.89 -16.61
C LEU A 47 -6.51 5.69 -17.17
N ARG A 48 -5.77 5.01 -16.30
CA ARG A 48 -5.18 3.70 -16.57
C ARG A 48 -5.91 2.66 -15.75
N TYR A 49 -6.25 1.54 -16.37
CA TYR A 49 -6.98 0.47 -15.70
C TYR A 49 -6.52 -0.91 -16.17
N VAL A 50 -6.77 -1.92 -15.35
CA VAL A 50 -6.78 -3.32 -15.79
C VAL A 50 -8.20 -3.60 -16.29
N ASP A 51 -8.31 -3.98 -17.56
CA ASP A 51 -9.57 -4.37 -18.20
C ASP A 51 -9.75 -5.90 -18.10
N TYR A 52 -10.79 -6.32 -17.39
CA TYR A 52 -11.23 -7.72 -17.28
C TYR A 52 -12.45 -8.01 -18.18
N GLY A 53 -12.77 -7.11 -19.11
CA GLY A 53 -13.90 -7.20 -20.04
C GLY A 53 -15.10 -6.40 -19.56
N ASN A 54 -15.83 -6.91 -18.57
CA ASN A 54 -17.02 -6.27 -17.98
C ASN A 54 -16.71 -5.49 -16.69
N LEU A 55 -15.43 -5.36 -16.33
CA LEU A 55 -14.96 -4.79 -15.09
C LEU A 55 -13.61 -4.13 -15.32
N ARG A 56 -13.42 -2.91 -14.80
CA ARG A 56 -12.16 -2.17 -14.86
C ARG A 56 -11.61 -1.90 -13.47
N ASP A 57 -10.32 -2.09 -13.27
CA ASP A 57 -9.62 -1.75 -12.02
C ASP A 57 -8.65 -0.59 -12.24
N VAL A 58 -8.99 0.61 -11.76
CA VAL A 58 -8.21 1.83 -11.97
C VAL A 58 -6.84 1.71 -11.27
N GLN A 59 -5.75 1.74 -12.04
CA GLN A 59 -4.37 1.59 -11.55
C GLN A 59 -3.59 2.91 -11.42
N GLY A 60 -4.11 3.99 -12.00
CA GLY A 60 -3.47 5.29 -12.03
C GLY A 60 -3.90 6.12 -13.23
N VAL A 61 -3.01 6.99 -13.70
CA VAL A 61 -3.26 7.96 -14.76
C VAL A 61 -2.08 7.97 -15.74
N ARG A 62 -2.32 8.36 -17.00
CA ARG A 62 -1.31 8.65 -18.02
C ARG A 62 -1.39 10.15 -18.32
N ASP A 63 -0.28 10.85 -18.16
CA ASP A 63 -0.12 12.20 -18.68
C ASP A 63 0.23 12.10 -20.17
N THR A 64 -0.71 12.40 -21.06
CA THR A 64 -0.52 12.26 -22.52
C THR A 64 0.42 13.31 -23.10
N GLN A 65 0.56 14.46 -22.43
CA GLN A 65 1.48 15.52 -22.87
C GLN A 65 2.93 15.16 -22.54
N ARG A 66 3.17 14.59 -21.36
CA ARG A 66 4.49 14.13 -20.92
C ARG A 66 4.80 12.69 -21.36
N ASN A 67 3.81 12.00 -21.90
CA ASN A 67 3.85 10.61 -22.32
C ASN A 67 4.39 9.70 -21.21
N GLU A 68 3.82 9.82 -20.00
CA GLU A 68 4.25 9.05 -18.84
C GLU A 68 3.10 8.66 -17.93
N ASP A 69 3.30 7.57 -17.19
CA ASP A 69 2.36 7.12 -16.18
C ASP A 69 2.59 7.92 -14.90
N CYS A 70 1.51 8.35 -14.27
CA CYS A 70 1.54 9.09 -13.02
C CYS A 70 0.37 8.70 -12.11
N ARG A 71 0.46 9.10 -10.85
CA ARG A 71 -0.62 8.96 -9.86
C ARG A 71 -0.82 10.31 -9.18
N PRO A 72 -2.07 10.72 -8.93
CA PRO A 72 -2.34 11.84 -8.03
C PRO A 72 -1.70 11.57 -6.67
N GLN A 73 -0.83 12.48 -6.22
CA GLN A 73 -0.12 12.38 -4.95
C GLN A 73 -0.15 13.73 -4.26
N GLU A 74 -0.36 13.72 -2.95
CA GLU A 74 -0.22 14.91 -2.12
C GLU A 74 1.24 15.39 -2.08
N TRP A 75 1.36 16.71 -2.04
CA TRP A 75 2.60 17.48 -2.10
C TRP A 75 2.61 18.55 -1.01
N SER A 76 3.77 19.18 -0.82
CA SER A 76 3.92 20.23 0.19
C SER A 76 2.89 21.36 0.03
N GLY A 77 2.34 21.83 1.15
CA GLY A 77 1.37 22.93 1.16
C GLY A 77 -0.08 22.53 0.86
N GLY A 78 -0.44 21.25 1.03
CA GLY A 78 -1.82 20.77 0.89
C GLY A 78 -2.31 20.66 -0.56
N LYS A 79 -1.38 20.68 -1.53
CA LYS A 79 -1.67 20.48 -2.94
C LYS A 79 -1.51 19.01 -3.31
N ALA A 80 -2.02 18.63 -4.48
CA ALA A 80 -1.76 17.33 -5.07
C ALA A 80 -1.50 17.47 -6.57
N TYR A 81 -0.67 16.59 -7.13
CA TYR A 81 -0.29 16.60 -8.53
C TYR A 81 -0.27 15.19 -9.10
N CYS A 82 -0.38 15.05 -10.43
CA CYS A 82 -0.05 13.79 -11.09
C CYS A 82 1.48 13.63 -11.13
N VAL A 83 2.01 12.77 -10.26
CA VAL A 83 3.46 12.53 -10.09
C VAL A 83 3.82 11.15 -10.67
N PRO A 84 4.85 11.04 -11.53
CA PRO A 84 5.30 9.76 -12.04
C PRO A 84 5.89 8.87 -10.95
N ASP A 85 5.96 7.56 -11.20
CA ASP A 85 6.66 6.64 -10.30
C ASP A 85 8.14 7.06 -10.17
N ALA A 86 8.58 7.28 -8.93
CA ALA A 86 9.89 7.85 -8.62
C ALA A 86 10.64 7.02 -7.58
N GLY A 87 11.96 6.98 -7.69
CA GLY A 87 12.85 6.49 -6.64
C GLY A 87 13.06 7.51 -5.52
N GLY A 88 13.73 7.10 -4.45
CA GLY A 88 14.12 8.00 -3.35
C GLY A 88 15.43 8.75 -3.62
N ILE A 89 15.58 9.91 -2.98
CA ILE A 89 16.83 10.67 -2.97
C ILE A 89 17.63 10.39 -1.69
N VAL A 90 18.94 10.27 -1.86
CA VAL A 90 19.97 10.27 -0.81
C VAL A 90 21.01 11.33 -1.13
N TYR A 91 22.07 11.44 -0.33
CA TYR A 91 23.08 12.49 -0.49
C TYR A 91 24.49 11.92 -0.56
N ALA A 92 25.36 12.59 -1.32
CA ALA A 92 26.76 12.20 -1.51
C ALA A 92 27.68 12.72 -0.39
N ASN A 93 27.21 13.66 0.45
CA ASN A 93 28.03 14.33 1.46
C ASN A 93 27.32 14.46 2.83
N ALA A 94 28.12 14.64 3.88
CA ALA A 94 27.65 14.76 5.27
C ALA A 94 26.86 16.04 5.58
N ALA A 95 26.81 17.00 4.63
CA ALA A 95 25.99 18.20 4.74
C ALA A 95 24.60 18.00 4.12
N CYS A 96 24.32 16.84 3.50
CA CYS A 96 23.09 16.56 2.76
C CYS A 96 22.76 17.63 1.70
N THR A 97 23.78 18.18 1.01
CA THR A 97 23.59 19.21 -0.03
C THR A 97 23.70 18.68 -1.45
N GLN A 98 24.43 17.58 -1.66
CA GLN A 98 24.61 16.97 -2.97
C GLN A 98 23.72 15.74 -3.13
N ARG A 99 22.57 15.91 -3.81
CA ARG A 99 21.56 14.86 -3.99
C ARG A 99 22.00 13.79 -5.00
N LEU A 100 21.57 12.56 -4.75
CA LEU A 100 21.71 11.38 -5.59
C LEU A 100 20.38 10.63 -5.62
N GLY A 101 19.97 10.14 -6.79
CA GLY A 101 18.91 9.16 -6.89
C GLY A 101 19.42 7.78 -6.45
N GLN A 102 18.74 7.13 -5.52
CA GLN A 102 19.09 5.78 -5.06
C GLN A 102 18.17 4.74 -5.68
N VAL A 103 18.77 3.65 -6.18
CA VAL A 103 18.03 2.49 -6.69
C VAL A 103 18.62 1.24 -6.07
N TYR A 104 17.81 0.53 -5.29
CA TYR A 104 18.23 -0.75 -4.72
C TYR A 104 18.50 -1.78 -5.82
N ARG A 105 19.54 -2.59 -5.61
CA ARG A 105 19.98 -3.67 -6.47
C ARG A 105 20.16 -4.93 -5.63
N ASP A 106 19.37 -5.96 -5.90
CA ASP A 106 19.56 -7.28 -5.32
C ASP A 106 20.62 -8.02 -6.15
N SER A 107 21.82 -8.26 -5.59
CA SER A 107 22.90 -8.93 -6.32
C SER A 107 22.58 -10.36 -6.73
N ALA A 108 21.53 -10.97 -6.16
CA ALA A 108 21.04 -12.28 -6.56
C ALA A 108 20.22 -12.25 -7.87
N CYS A 109 19.76 -11.07 -8.33
CA CYS A 109 19.03 -10.96 -9.59
C CYS A 109 19.96 -10.59 -10.75
N THR A 110 19.96 -11.40 -11.81
CA THR A 110 20.64 -11.08 -13.08
C THR A 110 19.88 -10.03 -13.90
N THR A 111 18.57 -9.95 -13.73
CA THR A 111 17.66 -8.99 -14.36
C THR A 111 17.05 -8.08 -13.29
N GLN A 112 17.60 -6.88 -13.17
CA GLN A 112 17.04 -5.82 -12.33
C GLN A 112 15.86 -5.16 -13.04
N SER A 113 14.90 -4.65 -12.26
CA SER A 113 13.95 -3.69 -12.81
C SER A 113 14.70 -2.47 -13.36
N PRO A 114 14.26 -1.88 -14.49
CA PRO A 114 14.87 -0.65 -14.97
C PRO A 114 14.78 0.40 -13.86
N PRO A 115 15.84 1.21 -13.65
CA PRO A 115 15.77 2.26 -12.65
C PRO A 115 14.62 3.23 -13.00
N PRO A 116 13.93 3.83 -12.00
CA PRO A 116 12.86 4.76 -12.28
C PRO A 116 13.37 5.96 -13.09
N GLY A 117 12.48 6.57 -13.87
CA GLY A 117 12.79 7.75 -14.68
C GLY A 117 12.96 9.03 -13.85
N TYR A 118 12.48 9.02 -12.61
CA TYR A 118 12.43 10.17 -11.71
C TYR A 118 12.87 9.80 -10.28
N PHE A 119 13.23 10.82 -9.52
CA PHE A 119 13.51 10.72 -8.09
C PHE A 119 12.82 11.86 -7.34
N VAL A 120 12.26 11.54 -6.17
CA VAL A 120 11.55 12.49 -5.31
C VAL A 120 12.37 12.80 -4.07
N ASP A 121 12.48 14.08 -3.74
CA ASP A 121 13.04 14.57 -2.47
C ASP A 121 11.89 14.94 -1.55
N TYR A 122 12.08 14.67 -0.26
CA TYR A 122 11.11 14.95 0.78
C TYR A 122 11.59 16.12 1.64
N THR A 123 10.67 17.02 1.98
CA THR A 123 10.87 17.98 3.05
C THR A 123 10.24 17.45 4.33
N PHE A 124 11.02 17.52 5.40
CA PHE A 124 10.52 17.29 6.75
C PHE A 124 10.06 18.65 7.28
N THR A 125 8.75 18.83 7.39
CA THR A 125 8.18 20.04 8.01
C THR A 125 8.25 19.95 9.53
N ASN A 126 8.19 18.73 10.08
CA ASN A 126 8.54 18.38 11.45
C ASN A 126 8.96 16.90 11.52
N ALA A 127 9.21 16.40 12.73
CA ALA A 127 9.67 15.03 12.94
C ALA A 127 8.65 13.94 12.53
N CYS A 128 7.37 14.27 12.39
CA CYS A 128 6.29 13.34 12.05
C CYS A 128 5.76 13.48 10.63
N THR A 129 6.00 14.59 9.94
CA THR A 129 5.46 14.83 8.60
C THR A 129 6.56 14.89 7.56
N THR A 130 6.47 13.95 6.61
CA THR A 130 7.25 13.97 5.38
C THR A 130 6.35 14.37 4.24
N GLU A 131 6.70 15.46 3.58
CA GLU A 131 5.98 15.95 2.42
C GLU A 131 6.91 15.84 1.21
N ARG A 132 6.35 15.44 0.07
CA ARG A 132 7.09 15.52 -1.20
C ARG A 132 7.27 16.98 -1.55
N ALA A 133 8.47 17.35 -1.95
CA ALA A 133 8.84 18.74 -2.19
C ALA A 133 9.44 18.98 -3.55
N HIS A 134 10.29 18.05 -4.02
CA HIS A 134 11.04 18.22 -5.27
C HIS A 134 10.99 16.95 -6.11
N LEU A 135 10.93 17.11 -7.43
CA LEU A 135 10.98 16.01 -8.40
C LEU A 135 12.11 16.26 -9.39
N PHE A 136 12.95 15.24 -9.61
CA PHE A 136 14.09 15.34 -10.52
C PHE A 136 14.07 14.19 -11.53
N PRO A 137 14.35 14.43 -12.81
CA PRO A 137 14.57 13.36 -13.77
C PRO A 137 15.90 12.66 -13.46
N ARG A 138 15.95 11.35 -13.68
CA ARG A 138 17.17 10.56 -13.59
C ARG A 138 18.17 11.04 -14.64
N ALA A 139 19.42 11.28 -14.22
CA ALA A 139 20.55 11.52 -15.12
C ALA A 139 21.51 10.32 -15.16
N THR A 140 22.79 10.57 -15.37
CA THR A 140 23.81 9.52 -15.50
C THR A 140 24.02 8.76 -14.20
N LYS A 141 24.31 7.46 -14.30
CA LYS A 141 24.75 6.65 -13.15
C LYS A 141 26.08 7.19 -12.61
N VAL A 142 26.23 7.29 -11.30
CA VAL A 142 27.46 7.75 -10.63
C VAL A 142 28.11 6.63 -9.83
N ALA A 143 29.43 6.69 -9.69
CA ALA A 143 30.21 5.77 -8.87
C ALA A 143 30.25 6.27 -7.42
N ALA A 144 29.24 5.91 -6.63
CA ALA A 144 29.21 6.12 -5.19
C ALA A 144 29.17 4.76 -4.47
N THR A 145 29.97 4.61 -3.42
CA THR A 145 30.02 3.41 -2.55
C THR A 145 29.44 3.68 -1.16
N GLN A 146 29.18 4.95 -0.86
CA GLN A 146 28.56 5.41 0.37
C GLN A 146 27.56 6.53 0.08
N TYR A 147 26.59 6.68 0.97
CA TYR A 147 25.61 7.77 0.91
C TYR A 147 25.26 8.27 2.31
N TYR A 148 24.57 9.40 2.36
CA TYR A 148 24.00 10.03 3.54
C TYR A 148 22.49 10.19 3.34
N PHE A 149 21.73 10.33 4.41
CA PHE A 149 20.28 10.53 4.36
C PHE A 149 19.87 11.64 5.33
N LYS A 150 18.74 12.28 5.06
CA LYS A 150 18.22 13.34 5.92
C LYS A 150 17.27 12.73 6.95
N ASN A 151 17.56 12.95 8.23
CA ASN A 151 16.70 12.57 9.34
C ASN A 151 15.47 13.47 9.40
N SER A 152 14.45 13.05 10.16
CA SER A 152 13.21 13.82 10.29
C SER A 152 13.35 15.15 11.04
N ASP A 153 14.43 15.32 11.81
CA ASP A 153 14.83 16.59 12.42
C ASP A 153 15.67 17.49 11.47
N GLY A 154 15.86 17.06 10.23
CA GLY A 154 16.64 17.76 9.21
C GLY A 154 18.15 17.54 9.29
N SER A 155 18.66 16.85 10.32
CA SER A 155 20.08 16.49 10.41
C SER A 155 20.47 15.46 9.35
N CYS A 156 21.76 15.37 9.05
CA CYS A 156 22.28 14.44 8.04
C CYS A 156 22.90 13.21 8.71
N GLY A 157 22.33 12.03 8.46
CA GLY A 157 22.84 10.74 8.92
C GLY A 157 23.76 10.07 7.90
N GLY A 158 24.78 9.35 8.38
CA GLY A 158 25.74 8.62 7.55
C GLY A 158 27.20 8.90 7.93
N PRO A 159 28.18 8.41 7.15
CA PRO A 159 28.01 7.69 5.88
C PRO A 159 27.48 6.25 6.07
N ILE A 160 26.64 5.80 5.14
CA ILE A 160 26.23 4.40 4.98
C ILE A 160 26.93 3.83 3.77
N SER A 161 27.74 2.78 3.95
CA SER A 161 28.31 2.02 2.83
C SER A 161 27.25 1.12 2.21
N SER A 162 27.15 1.09 0.87
CA SER A 162 26.22 0.21 0.16
C SER A 162 26.89 -0.46 -1.03
N THR A 163 26.72 -1.78 -1.09
CA THR A 163 27.09 -2.61 -2.26
C THR A 163 25.85 -3.10 -3.02
N THR A 164 24.66 -2.77 -2.52
CA THR A 164 23.35 -3.20 -3.02
C THR A 164 22.54 -2.03 -3.55
N SER A 165 23.19 -0.94 -3.96
CA SER A 165 22.52 0.23 -4.54
C SER A 165 23.31 0.77 -5.72
N ASP A 166 22.57 1.17 -6.75
CA ASP A 166 23.06 2.04 -7.80
C ASP A 166 22.66 3.48 -7.48
N PHE A 167 23.55 4.42 -7.79
CA PHE A 167 23.31 5.84 -7.58
C PHE A 167 23.30 6.57 -8.92
N TYR A 168 22.43 7.57 -9.03
CA TYR A 168 22.25 8.36 -10.24
C TYR A 168 22.39 9.84 -9.89
N ALA A 169 23.07 10.58 -10.76
CA ALA A 169 22.95 12.04 -10.76
C ALA A 169 21.50 12.41 -11.07
N LEU A 170 21.12 13.62 -10.66
CA LEU A 170 19.81 14.18 -10.90
C LEU A 170 19.91 15.25 -11.99
N GLY A 171 18.91 15.32 -12.87
CA GLY A 171 18.77 16.42 -13.83
C GLY A 171 18.24 17.69 -13.15
N ALA A 172 17.86 18.68 -13.96
CA ALA A 172 17.20 19.89 -13.46
C ALA A 172 15.89 19.54 -12.77
N GLU A 173 15.58 20.22 -11.67
CA GLU A 173 14.31 20.05 -10.96
C GLU A 173 13.14 20.35 -11.90
N ILE A 174 12.12 19.50 -11.85
CA ILE A 174 10.87 19.68 -12.59
C ILE A 174 10.02 20.66 -11.79
N SER A 175 9.65 21.77 -12.43
CA SER A 175 8.74 22.73 -11.79
C SER A 175 7.40 22.08 -11.54
N MET A 176 6.78 22.38 -10.39
CA MET A 176 5.41 21.91 -10.11
C MET A 176 4.39 22.45 -11.11
N THR A 177 4.69 23.57 -11.79
CA THR A 177 3.87 24.10 -12.89
C THR A 177 3.89 23.22 -14.14
N ASP A 178 4.87 22.33 -14.28
CA ASP A 178 4.97 21.38 -15.39
C ASP A 178 4.15 20.11 -15.14
N LEU A 179 3.74 19.89 -13.89
CA LEU A 179 2.83 18.83 -13.47
C LEU A 179 1.39 19.36 -13.50
N VAL A 180 0.44 18.45 -13.69
CA VAL A 180 -0.98 18.81 -13.60
C VAL A 180 -1.40 18.78 -12.13
N GLU A 181 -1.88 19.91 -11.63
CA GLU A 181 -2.47 20.01 -10.28
C GLU A 181 -3.81 19.25 -10.25
N THR A 182 -3.97 18.41 -9.23
CA THR A 182 -5.14 17.56 -9.01
C THR A 182 -5.66 17.77 -7.59
N PRO A 183 -6.21 18.94 -7.22
CA PRO A 183 -6.73 19.19 -5.87
C PRO A 183 -7.74 18.11 -5.42
N ILE A 184 -7.81 17.90 -4.11
CA ILE A 184 -8.84 17.02 -3.52
C ILE A 184 -10.14 17.81 -3.43
N SER A 185 -11.20 17.28 -4.04
CA SER A 185 -12.54 17.87 -4.04
C SER A 185 -13.10 18.03 -2.62
N ALA A 186 -14.11 18.90 -2.47
CA ALA A 186 -14.99 18.83 -1.31
C ALA A 186 -15.67 17.44 -1.24
N PRO A 187 -16.04 16.96 -0.05
CA PRO A 187 -16.73 15.68 0.08
C PRO A 187 -18.11 15.76 -0.57
N ALA A 188 -18.38 14.85 -1.51
CA ALA A 188 -19.70 14.65 -2.09
C ALA A 188 -20.52 13.81 -1.11
N THR A 189 -21.28 14.46 -0.23
CA THR A 189 -22.06 13.81 0.83
C THR A 189 -23.48 13.50 0.39
N THR A 190 -23.97 12.33 0.81
CA THR A 190 -25.39 11.94 0.78
C THR A 190 -25.92 11.63 2.18
N GLY A 191 -25.08 11.83 3.20
CA GLY A 191 -25.34 11.47 4.59
C GLY A 191 -24.11 11.75 5.45
N ARG A 192 -23.85 10.89 6.44
CA ARG A 192 -22.68 11.03 7.33
C ARG A 192 -21.35 10.96 6.58
N LEU A 193 -21.24 10.07 5.59
CA LEU A 193 -20.03 9.91 4.79
C LEU A 193 -20.16 10.60 3.43
N GLY A 194 -19.05 11.16 2.94
CA GLY A 194 -18.94 11.70 1.59
C GLY A 194 -17.65 11.26 0.89
N GLN A 195 -17.76 10.92 -0.39
CA GLN A 195 -16.59 10.54 -1.19
C GLN A 195 -15.82 11.78 -1.66
N ARG A 196 -14.49 11.67 -1.75
CA ARG A 196 -13.61 12.71 -2.30
C ARG A 196 -12.93 12.21 -3.57
N PHE A 197 -12.57 13.14 -4.43
CA PHE A 197 -11.88 12.87 -5.70
C PHE A 197 -10.67 13.77 -5.84
N TYR A 198 -9.61 13.29 -6.48
CA TYR A 198 -8.62 14.16 -7.09
C TYR A 198 -9.24 14.67 -8.38
N GLU A 199 -9.38 15.99 -8.50
CA GLU A 199 -9.98 16.63 -9.66
C GLU A 199 -8.97 17.57 -10.28
N SER A 200 -8.85 17.58 -11.61
CA SER A 200 -7.97 18.51 -12.31
C SER A 200 -8.77 19.52 -13.12
N ALA A 201 -8.12 20.63 -13.47
CA ALA A 201 -8.72 21.65 -14.34
C ALA A 201 -9.03 21.12 -15.75
N ASP A 202 -8.36 20.06 -16.21
CA ASP A 202 -8.61 19.42 -17.51
C ASP A 202 -9.70 18.34 -17.47
N GLY A 203 -10.38 18.16 -16.32
CA GLY A 203 -11.55 17.29 -16.20
C GLY A 203 -11.27 15.88 -15.68
N LEU A 204 -10.02 15.56 -15.28
CA LEU A 204 -9.76 14.32 -14.56
C LEU A 204 -10.61 14.31 -13.30
N ARG A 205 -11.24 13.18 -13.02
CA ARG A 205 -11.81 12.85 -11.73
C ARG A 205 -11.29 11.47 -11.34
N TYR A 206 -10.51 11.39 -10.27
CA TYR A 206 -9.90 10.16 -9.82
C TYR A 206 -10.34 9.89 -8.37
N PRO A 207 -11.06 8.80 -8.07
CA PRO A 207 -11.57 8.54 -6.74
C PRO A 207 -10.42 8.35 -5.75
N LEU A 208 -10.55 8.96 -4.57
CA LEU A 208 -9.72 8.56 -3.44
C LEU A 208 -10.31 7.26 -2.91
N SER A 209 -10.02 6.12 -3.55
CA SER A 209 -10.64 4.82 -3.25
C SER A 209 -10.51 4.39 -1.78
N TYR A 210 -9.59 5.01 -1.04
CA TYR A 210 -9.37 4.75 0.39
C TYR A 210 -9.67 5.96 1.28
N ARG A 211 -10.26 7.05 0.79
CA ARG A 211 -10.63 8.19 1.65
C ARG A 211 -12.05 8.66 1.41
N VAL A 212 -12.84 8.61 2.48
CA VAL A 212 -14.11 9.30 2.60
C VAL A 212 -14.05 10.28 3.77
N HIS A 213 -14.96 11.24 3.78
CA HIS A 213 -15.08 12.22 4.85
C HIS A 213 -16.25 11.85 5.76
N ASP A 214 -16.01 11.71 7.05
CA ASP A 214 -17.05 11.60 8.08
C ASP A 214 -17.45 13.00 8.54
N ALA A 215 -18.57 13.50 8.05
CA ALA A 215 -19.08 14.84 8.36
C ALA A 215 -19.50 14.97 9.83
N LEU A 216 -19.88 13.88 10.51
CA LEU A 216 -20.22 13.91 11.94
C LEU A 216 -18.98 14.10 12.81
N LEU A 217 -17.88 13.44 12.42
CA LEU A 217 -16.60 13.51 13.14
C LEU A 217 -15.67 14.62 12.62
N GLY A 218 -15.96 15.21 11.47
CA GLY A 218 -15.15 16.24 10.83
C GLY A 218 -13.74 15.74 10.48
N VAL A 219 -13.64 14.50 9.98
CA VAL A 219 -12.35 13.84 9.71
C VAL A 219 -12.42 13.02 8.43
N ASP A 220 -11.29 12.94 7.72
CA ASP A 220 -11.10 11.97 6.64
C ASP A 220 -10.77 10.60 7.25
N CYS A 221 -11.30 9.56 6.63
CA CYS A 221 -11.18 8.20 7.09
C CYS A 221 -11.10 7.24 5.92
N PHE A 222 -10.56 6.05 6.17
CA PHE A 222 -10.57 4.97 5.17
C PHE A 222 -11.64 3.93 5.51
N PRO A 223 -12.41 3.45 4.53
CA PRO A 223 -13.20 2.24 4.68
C PRO A 223 -12.28 1.06 5.00
N GLY A 224 -12.42 0.50 6.19
CA GLY A 224 -11.58 -0.59 6.67
C GLY A 224 -12.39 -1.73 7.28
N TYR A 225 -11.79 -2.93 7.26
CA TYR A 225 -12.34 -4.15 7.85
C TYR A 225 -11.18 -5.02 8.37
N ARG A 226 -11.43 -5.85 9.38
CA ARG A 226 -10.37 -6.59 10.08
C ARG A 226 -10.04 -7.96 9.50
N SER A 227 -11.02 -8.66 8.97
CA SER A 227 -10.87 -10.07 8.59
C SER A 227 -11.33 -10.33 7.16
N ALA A 228 -10.65 -11.24 6.46
CA ALA A 228 -11.14 -11.72 5.16
C ALA A 228 -12.57 -12.26 5.30
N GLY A 229 -13.45 -11.90 4.36
CA GLY A 229 -14.86 -12.29 4.40
C GLY A 229 -15.72 -11.49 5.37
N ALA A 230 -15.19 -10.43 6.02
CA ALA A 230 -16.02 -9.51 6.79
C ALA A 230 -17.14 -8.93 5.90
N THR A 231 -18.37 -9.00 6.39
CA THR A 231 -19.56 -8.44 5.70
C THR A 231 -19.82 -6.99 6.07
N THR A 232 -19.05 -6.44 7.02
CA THR A 232 -19.13 -5.06 7.47
C THR A 232 -17.73 -4.45 7.55
N GLY A 233 -17.69 -3.14 7.45
CA GLY A 233 -16.51 -2.30 7.66
C GLY A 233 -16.86 -1.05 8.46
N ARG A 234 -15.87 -0.21 8.68
CA ARG A 234 -16.00 1.08 9.36
C ARG A 234 -15.20 2.15 8.63
N CYS A 235 -15.61 3.38 8.80
CA CYS A 235 -14.81 4.56 8.43
C CYS A 235 -13.77 4.79 9.54
N ILE A 236 -12.53 4.34 9.31
CA ILE A 236 -11.42 4.40 10.25
C ILE A 236 -10.69 5.75 10.09
N PRO A 237 -10.65 6.62 11.12
CA PRO A 237 -9.96 7.90 11.02
C PRO A 237 -8.49 7.76 10.62
N GLU A 238 -8.03 8.54 9.65
CA GLU A 238 -6.62 8.52 9.22
C GLU A 238 -5.67 9.14 10.26
N ASP A 239 -6.19 10.04 11.09
CA ASP A 239 -5.46 10.78 12.10
C ASP A 239 -5.78 10.26 13.51
N ALA A 240 -5.41 8.99 13.75
CA ALA A 240 -5.52 8.34 15.04
C ALA A 240 -4.13 7.96 15.58
N ALA A 241 -3.80 8.43 16.77
CA ALA A 241 -2.58 8.04 17.47
C ALA A 241 -2.83 6.81 18.35
N TYR A 242 -1.82 5.95 18.50
CA TYR A 242 -1.98 4.73 19.31
C TYR A 242 -2.02 5.05 20.80
N ALA A 243 -3.05 4.55 21.50
CA ALA A 243 -3.20 4.66 22.96
C ALA A 243 -2.58 3.44 23.65
N GLY A 244 -1.26 3.33 23.60
CA GLY A 244 -0.49 2.25 24.24
C GLY A 244 0.01 2.55 25.65
N ASP A 245 -0.15 3.80 26.10
CA ASP A 245 0.27 4.24 27.43
C ASP A 245 -0.92 4.35 28.37
N PHE A 246 -0.64 4.34 29.68
CA PHE A 246 -1.66 4.48 30.72
C PHE A 246 -1.24 5.46 31.80
N ARG A 247 -2.24 6.06 32.46
CA ARG A 247 -2.04 7.07 33.52
C ARG A 247 -2.02 6.47 34.92
N ASP A 248 -2.41 5.21 35.06
CA ASP A 248 -2.55 4.51 36.34
C ASP A 248 -1.89 3.13 36.30
N ALA A 249 -1.49 2.66 37.48
CA ALA A 249 -0.83 1.37 37.67
C ALA A 249 -1.74 0.14 37.45
N ALA A 250 -3.02 0.34 37.16
CA ALA A 250 -3.94 -0.74 36.78
C ALA A 250 -4.18 -0.78 35.25
N CYS A 251 -3.52 0.10 34.48
CA CYS A 251 -3.68 0.21 33.03
C CYS A 251 -5.16 0.39 32.61
N THR A 252 -5.91 1.18 33.37
CA THR A 252 -7.35 1.41 33.12
C THR A 252 -7.68 2.74 32.46
N GLN A 253 -6.74 3.69 32.47
CA GLN A 253 -6.89 5.03 31.90
C GLN A 253 -5.87 5.23 30.78
N PRO A 254 -6.26 5.00 29.52
CA PRO A 254 -5.34 5.14 28.40
C PRO A 254 -4.84 6.58 28.27
N ALA A 255 -3.65 6.72 27.73
CA ALA A 255 -3.01 7.95 27.32
C ALA A 255 -2.35 7.74 25.96
N VAL A 256 -2.10 8.86 25.29
CA VAL A 256 -1.36 8.90 24.04
C VAL A 256 -0.14 9.76 24.25
N SER A 257 1.01 9.28 23.78
CA SER A 257 2.24 10.05 23.65
C SER A 257 2.44 10.43 22.18
N VAL A 258 2.58 11.73 21.92
CA VAL A 258 2.87 12.26 20.57
C VAL A 258 4.10 13.13 20.67
N GLN A 259 5.05 13.01 19.74
CA GLN A 259 6.22 13.89 19.73
C GLN A 259 5.78 15.36 19.63
N SER A 260 6.34 16.22 20.49
CA SER A 260 5.88 17.60 20.70
C SER A 260 5.94 18.51 19.47
N THR A 261 6.77 18.17 18.47
CA THR A 261 6.87 18.90 17.20
C THR A 261 5.76 18.57 16.21
N CYS A 262 4.94 17.55 16.51
CA CYS A 262 3.99 16.99 15.58
C CYS A 262 2.60 17.58 15.80
N THR A 263 1.80 17.64 14.73
CA THR A 263 0.41 18.07 14.84
C THR A 263 -0.35 17.08 15.74
N LYS A 264 -1.06 17.61 16.73
CA LYS A 264 -1.92 16.83 17.61
C LYS A 264 -2.96 16.07 16.76
N SER A 265 -2.98 14.74 16.89
CA SER A 265 -4.04 13.92 16.30
C SER A 265 -5.42 14.20 16.89
N LYS A 266 -6.47 14.07 16.08
CA LYS A 266 -7.86 14.22 16.55
C LYS A 266 -8.33 13.02 17.37
N PHE A 267 -7.87 11.82 17.04
CA PHE A 267 -8.31 10.59 17.65
C PHE A 267 -7.17 9.80 18.29
N ALA A 268 -7.54 8.91 19.20
CA ALA A 268 -6.72 7.84 19.71
C ALA A 268 -7.33 6.49 19.30
N VAL A 269 -6.49 5.47 19.08
CA VAL A 269 -6.91 4.09 18.80
C VAL A 269 -6.32 3.14 19.84
N HIS A 270 -7.16 2.25 20.37
CA HIS A 270 -6.76 1.11 21.18
C HIS A 270 -7.05 -0.18 20.41
N TYR A 271 -6.05 -1.06 20.30
CA TYR A 271 -6.18 -2.38 19.69
C TYR A 271 -6.59 -3.39 20.76
N GLY A 272 -7.54 -4.28 20.47
CA GLY A 272 -7.87 -5.37 21.39
C GLY A 272 -6.75 -6.41 21.49
N ASP A 273 -6.88 -7.33 22.45
CA ASP A 273 -5.87 -8.36 22.74
C ASP A 273 -5.74 -9.40 21.63
N CYS A 274 -6.83 -9.61 20.87
CA CYS A 274 -6.84 -10.54 19.76
C CYS A 274 -6.65 -9.84 18.41
N PRO A 275 -6.00 -10.50 17.44
CA PRO A 275 -5.62 -9.87 16.16
C PRO A 275 -6.81 -9.37 15.33
N TYR A 276 -8.01 -9.85 15.65
CA TYR A 276 -9.26 -9.56 14.94
C TYR A 276 -10.28 -8.84 15.82
N ASP A 277 -9.89 -8.43 17.02
CA ASP A 277 -10.74 -7.61 17.86
C ASP A 277 -10.98 -6.27 17.17
N GLU A 278 -12.18 -5.74 17.43
CA GLU A 278 -12.55 -4.42 16.96
C GLU A 278 -11.74 -3.37 17.70
N GLU A 279 -11.19 -2.44 16.93
CA GLU A 279 -10.53 -1.26 17.48
C GLU A 279 -11.55 -0.37 18.19
N THR A 280 -11.13 0.20 19.31
CA THR A 280 -11.89 1.27 19.96
C THR A 280 -11.20 2.60 19.70
N TYR A 281 -11.98 3.56 19.22
CA TYR A 281 -11.51 4.91 18.92
C TYR A 281 -12.04 5.89 19.96
N TYR A 282 -11.22 6.89 20.29
CA TYR A 282 -11.52 7.89 21.30
C TYR A 282 -11.14 9.27 20.77
N PRO A 283 -11.85 10.35 21.10
CA PRO A 283 -11.38 11.70 20.82
C PRO A 283 -10.19 12.00 21.72
N LEU A 284 -9.18 12.70 21.18
CA LEU A 284 -7.99 13.05 21.95
C LEU A 284 -8.27 14.23 22.89
N GLY A 285 -8.15 13.98 24.19
CA GLY A 285 -8.52 14.90 25.27
C GLY A 285 -7.51 16.01 25.54
N THR A 286 -7.46 16.46 26.80
CA THR A 286 -6.55 17.53 27.24
C THR A 286 -5.12 17.02 27.36
N GLN A 287 -4.17 17.91 27.06
CA GLN A 287 -2.75 17.70 27.32
C GLN A 287 -2.50 17.64 28.84
N PHE A 288 -1.56 16.81 29.27
CA PHE A 288 -1.11 16.73 30.66
C PHE A 288 0.40 16.43 30.73
N THR A 289 0.99 16.61 31.92
CA THR A 289 2.41 16.34 32.18
C THR A 289 2.52 15.23 33.23
N PRO A 290 2.69 13.96 32.82
CA PRO A 290 2.83 12.84 33.74
C PRO A 290 4.17 12.90 34.49
N ALA A 291 4.16 12.54 35.78
CA ALA A 291 5.39 12.17 36.49
C ALA A 291 5.86 10.75 36.16
N ASN A 292 4.91 9.86 35.84
CA ASN A 292 5.14 8.51 35.29
C ASN A 292 4.03 8.22 34.26
N LEU A 293 4.34 7.43 33.26
CA LEU A 293 3.37 6.68 32.46
C LEU A 293 3.47 5.20 32.79
N TYR A 294 2.51 4.41 32.34
CA TYR A 294 2.52 2.96 32.50
C TYR A 294 2.31 2.28 31.15
N SER A 295 2.90 1.10 30.97
CA SER A 295 2.72 0.27 29.79
C SER A 295 2.25 -1.13 30.20
N ASP A 296 1.30 -1.67 29.45
CA ASP A 296 0.81 -3.04 29.62
C ASP A 296 1.68 -4.00 28.79
N ASP A 297 2.36 -4.93 29.47
CA ASP A 297 3.16 -5.99 28.82
C ASP A 297 2.35 -7.28 28.55
N GLY A 298 1.04 -7.25 28.80
CA GLY A 298 0.11 -8.37 28.71
C GLY A 298 0.03 -9.20 30.00
N SER A 299 0.85 -8.90 31.00
CA SER A 299 0.85 -9.58 32.31
C SER A 299 0.87 -8.61 33.49
N SER A 300 1.43 -7.42 33.31
CA SER A 300 1.58 -6.39 34.33
C SER A 300 1.60 -4.99 33.73
N CYS A 301 1.21 -4.02 34.56
CA CYS A 301 1.24 -2.61 34.22
C CYS A 301 2.47 -1.96 34.87
N ALA A 302 3.53 -1.74 34.09
CA ALA A 302 4.82 -1.28 34.61
C ALA A 302 5.01 0.23 34.41
N PRO A 303 5.44 1.00 35.45
CA PRO A 303 5.71 2.42 35.31
C PRO A 303 6.99 2.67 34.51
N TYR A 304 7.00 3.73 33.72
CA TYR A 304 8.18 4.26 33.06
C TYR A 304 8.17 5.80 33.03
N GLN A 305 9.36 6.38 32.82
CA GLN A 305 9.53 7.83 32.72
C GLN A 305 9.24 8.30 31.29
N PRO A 306 8.27 9.21 31.07
CA PRO A 306 7.95 9.72 29.74
C PRO A 306 9.12 10.47 29.12
N SER A 307 9.25 10.42 27.78
CA SER A 307 10.25 11.20 27.07
C SER A 307 9.94 12.70 27.18
N PRO A 308 10.92 13.57 27.48
CA PRO A 308 10.71 15.02 27.49
C PRO A 308 10.47 15.59 26.08
N SER A 309 10.72 14.83 25.01
CA SER A 309 10.40 15.22 23.64
C SER A 309 8.92 15.11 23.30
N ASP A 310 8.13 14.49 24.18
CA ASP A 310 6.76 14.09 23.88
C ASP A 310 5.75 14.95 24.62
N THR A 311 4.55 15.00 24.06
CA THR A 311 3.37 15.62 24.63
C THR A 311 2.34 14.53 24.87
N HIS A 312 1.79 14.50 26.08
CA HIS A 312 0.87 13.46 26.50
C HIS A 312 -0.55 13.98 26.56
N TYR A 313 -1.48 13.17 26.08
CA TYR A 313 -2.90 13.51 26.03
C TYR A 313 -3.73 12.43 26.72
N THR A 314 -4.75 12.88 27.43
CA THR A 314 -5.82 12.01 27.92
C THR A 314 -6.67 11.52 26.75
N VAL A 315 -7.37 10.39 26.89
CA VAL A 315 -8.38 9.95 25.91
C VAL A 315 -9.78 10.20 26.46
N GLY A 316 -10.72 10.58 25.58
CA GLY A 316 -12.13 10.75 25.92
C GLY A 316 -12.91 9.44 26.00
N SER A 317 -14.24 9.52 25.89
CA SER A 317 -15.11 8.34 25.76
C SER A 317 -15.05 7.73 24.35
N PRO A 318 -15.29 6.41 24.19
CA PRO A 318 -15.37 5.77 22.88
C PRO A 318 -16.30 6.51 21.90
N VAL A 319 -15.85 6.69 20.65
CA VAL A 319 -16.69 7.22 19.56
C VAL A 319 -17.23 6.10 18.68
N THR A 320 -18.47 6.25 18.23
CA THR A 320 -19.07 5.33 17.27
C THR A 320 -18.69 5.74 15.85
N LEU A 321 -17.88 4.91 15.19
CA LEU A 321 -17.53 5.10 13.77
C LEU A 321 -18.74 4.82 12.86
N ALA A 322 -18.73 5.37 11.65
CA ALA A 322 -19.75 5.05 10.67
C ALA A 322 -19.59 3.59 10.22
N THR A 323 -20.66 2.80 10.32
CA THR A 323 -20.70 1.42 9.86
C THR A 323 -20.95 1.37 8.35
N LEU A 324 -20.25 0.45 7.69
CA LEU A 324 -20.33 0.21 6.25
C LEU A 324 -20.74 -1.25 6.02
N MET A 325 -21.69 -1.50 5.13
CA MET A 325 -21.98 -2.84 4.64
C MET A 325 -21.04 -3.17 3.50
N ARG A 326 -20.45 -4.37 3.50
CA ARG A 326 -19.57 -4.82 2.44
C ARG A 326 -20.37 -5.69 1.47
N ILE A 327 -20.67 -5.16 0.30
CA ILE A 327 -21.56 -5.78 -0.69
C ILE A 327 -20.82 -6.14 -1.97
N LYS A 328 -21.30 -7.18 -2.65
CA LYS A 328 -20.84 -7.53 -4.00
C LYS A 328 -21.65 -6.73 -5.01
N GLY A 329 -20.97 -6.10 -5.95
CA GLY A 329 -21.59 -5.47 -7.12
C GLY A 329 -22.02 -6.49 -8.17
N ASN A 330 -22.45 -5.96 -9.31
CA ASN A 330 -22.79 -6.77 -10.48
C ASN A 330 -21.54 -7.08 -11.31
N GLY A 331 -21.52 -8.24 -11.92
CA GLY A 331 -20.44 -8.75 -12.76
C GLY A 331 -20.69 -10.23 -13.04
N ASP A 332 -20.06 -10.77 -14.08
CA ASP A 332 -20.16 -12.19 -14.43
C ASP A 332 -19.39 -13.03 -13.40
N ARG A 333 -18.12 -13.35 -13.71
CA ARG A 333 -17.25 -14.09 -12.79
C ARG A 333 -16.63 -13.17 -11.73
N LEU A 334 -16.03 -12.05 -12.15
CA LEU A 334 -15.50 -11.06 -11.22
C LEU A 334 -16.58 -10.03 -10.89
N LYS A 335 -16.73 -9.75 -9.61
CA LYS A 335 -17.65 -8.74 -9.07
C LYS A 335 -16.86 -7.69 -8.29
N PRO A 336 -17.05 -6.39 -8.51
CA PRO A 336 -16.50 -5.38 -7.63
C PRO A 336 -17.06 -5.54 -6.22
N ILE A 337 -16.26 -5.28 -5.20
CA ILE A 337 -16.74 -5.21 -3.82
C ILE A 337 -16.89 -3.73 -3.48
N TYR A 338 -17.97 -3.37 -2.79
CA TYR A 338 -18.22 -2.00 -2.33
C TYR A 338 -18.45 -1.98 -0.83
N PHE A 339 -17.97 -0.93 -0.18
CA PHE A 339 -18.51 -0.45 1.07
C PHE A 339 -19.73 0.41 0.78
N GLN A 340 -20.87 0.07 1.37
CA GLN A 340 -22.13 0.79 1.21
C GLN A 340 -22.61 1.35 2.55
N THR A 341 -22.95 2.64 2.58
CA THR A 341 -23.59 3.27 3.75
C THR A 341 -25.09 3.02 3.74
N ALA A 342 -25.76 3.26 4.88
CA ALA A 342 -27.22 3.19 4.95
C ALA A 342 -27.91 4.20 4.00
N GLU A 343 -27.25 5.32 3.72
CA GLU A 343 -27.71 6.38 2.81
C GLU A 343 -27.40 6.08 1.33
N GLY A 344 -26.79 4.93 1.04
CA GLY A 344 -26.58 4.44 -0.32
C GLY A 344 -25.29 4.88 -0.99
N LEU A 345 -24.41 5.63 -0.31
CA LEU A 345 -23.05 5.89 -0.81
C LEU A 345 -22.34 4.56 -1.01
N LYS A 346 -21.75 4.35 -2.19
CA LYS A 346 -20.90 3.18 -2.49
C LYS A 346 -19.47 3.64 -2.70
N VAL A 347 -18.53 3.02 -2.00
CA VAL A 347 -17.09 3.24 -2.15
C VAL A 347 -16.48 1.93 -2.56
N ARG A 348 -15.74 1.91 -3.67
CA ARG A 348 -15.13 0.69 -4.16
C ARG A 348 -14.06 0.20 -3.20
N ASP A 349 -14.12 -1.08 -2.87
CA ASP A 349 -13.02 -1.80 -2.25
C ASP A 349 -11.92 -2.04 -3.30
N SER A 350 -10.68 -2.25 -2.87
CA SER A 350 -9.57 -2.64 -3.75
C SER A 350 -9.60 -4.11 -4.13
N MET A 351 -10.56 -4.85 -3.59
CA MET A 351 -10.78 -6.26 -3.83
C MET A 351 -11.96 -6.49 -4.80
N PHE A 352 -11.86 -7.58 -5.55
CA PHE A 352 -12.93 -8.19 -6.33
C PHE A 352 -13.40 -9.46 -5.65
N TYR A 353 -14.57 -9.95 -6.00
CA TYR A 353 -15.02 -11.29 -5.66
C TYR A 353 -15.05 -12.14 -6.93
N ASP A 354 -14.35 -13.27 -6.93
CA ASP A 354 -14.40 -14.27 -7.99
C ASP A 354 -15.45 -15.33 -7.63
N ASP A 355 -16.58 -15.33 -8.34
CA ASP A 355 -17.68 -16.27 -8.11
C ASP A 355 -17.32 -17.72 -8.46
N GLU A 356 -16.38 -17.97 -9.35
CA GLU A 356 -15.98 -19.36 -9.68
C GLU A 356 -15.09 -19.92 -8.57
N LEU A 357 -14.15 -19.11 -8.08
CA LEU A 357 -13.26 -19.48 -6.98
C LEU A 357 -13.90 -19.32 -5.60
N GLN A 358 -15.04 -18.64 -5.51
CA GLN A 358 -15.73 -18.27 -4.27
C GLN A 358 -14.82 -17.51 -3.29
N ALA A 359 -13.96 -16.61 -3.80
CA ALA A 359 -12.98 -15.89 -2.98
C ALA A 359 -12.78 -14.44 -3.42
N GLU A 360 -12.37 -13.61 -2.46
CA GLU A 360 -11.92 -12.26 -2.76
C GLU A 360 -10.54 -12.29 -3.43
N CYS A 361 -10.33 -11.50 -4.48
CA CYS A 361 -9.07 -11.41 -5.20
C CYS A 361 -8.66 -9.95 -5.49
N SER A 362 -7.39 -9.72 -5.77
CA SER A 362 -6.86 -8.40 -6.16
C SER A 362 -6.00 -8.53 -7.41
N SER A 363 -5.96 -7.47 -8.21
CA SER A 363 -5.09 -7.40 -9.39
C SER A 363 -3.62 -7.52 -9.00
N ARG A 364 -2.91 -8.43 -9.66
CA ARG A 364 -1.47 -8.64 -9.50
C ARG A 364 -0.82 -8.89 -10.86
N THR A 365 0.16 -8.05 -11.20
CA THR A 365 0.96 -8.24 -12.41
C THR A 365 2.02 -9.31 -12.18
N GLN A 366 2.06 -10.28 -13.09
CA GLN A 366 3.00 -11.39 -13.12
C GLN A 366 4.32 -10.98 -13.80
N PRO A 367 5.38 -11.78 -13.63
CA PRO A 367 6.66 -11.52 -14.28
C PRO A 367 6.61 -11.45 -15.81
N ASP A 368 5.65 -12.10 -16.46
CA ASP A 368 5.42 -12.04 -17.91
C ASP A 368 4.65 -10.78 -18.38
N GLY A 369 4.23 -9.92 -17.44
CA GLY A 369 3.46 -8.71 -17.71
C GLY A 369 1.94 -8.91 -17.75
N SER A 370 1.45 -10.15 -17.66
CA SER A 370 0.02 -10.42 -17.50
C SER A 370 -0.47 -9.93 -16.13
N THR A 371 -1.71 -9.47 -16.03
CA THR A 371 -2.33 -9.16 -14.73
C THR A 371 -3.40 -10.20 -14.43
N LEU A 372 -3.35 -10.81 -13.25
CA LEU A 372 -4.30 -11.81 -12.79
C LEU A 372 -5.05 -11.32 -11.55
N CYS A 373 -6.32 -11.70 -11.40
CA CYS A 373 -7.01 -11.57 -10.12
C CYS A 373 -6.57 -12.71 -9.19
N LEU A 374 -5.63 -12.43 -8.28
CA LEU A 374 -5.12 -13.42 -7.33
C LEU A 374 -5.94 -13.40 -6.03
N PRO A 375 -6.52 -14.52 -5.58
CA PRO A 375 -7.24 -14.59 -4.31
C PRO A 375 -6.40 -14.13 -3.12
N ARG A 376 -7.01 -13.33 -2.24
CA ARG A 376 -6.42 -12.95 -0.95
C ARG A 376 -6.20 -14.21 -0.14
N SER A 377 -4.95 -14.42 0.23
CA SER A 377 -4.49 -15.67 0.82
C SER A 377 -3.28 -15.42 1.70
N TYR A 378 -2.91 -16.40 2.53
CA TYR A 378 -1.68 -16.34 3.32
C TYR A 378 -0.53 -16.99 2.57
N ALA A 379 0.69 -16.55 2.89
CA ALA A 379 1.90 -17.11 2.32
C ALA A 379 2.12 -18.54 2.82
N ILE A 380 2.55 -19.42 1.92
CA ILE A 380 3.00 -20.77 2.20
C ILE A 380 4.40 -20.72 2.79
N THR A 381 4.60 -21.39 3.92
CA THR A 381 5.90 -21.58 4.56
C THR A 381 6.29 -23.06 4.54
N THR A 382 7.55 -23.33 4.23
CA THR A 382 8.10 -24.69 4.27
C THR A 382 8.64 -24.99 5.68
N PHE A 383 8.02 -25.98 6.32
CA PHE A 383 8.44 -26.63 7.56
C PHE A 383 9.00 -28.03 7.25
N TYR A 384 9.31 -28.78 8.30
CA TYR A 384 9.73 -30.18 8.20
C TYR A 384 9.01 -31.04 9.24
N THR A 385 8.76 -32.30 8.93
CA THR A 385 8.10 -33.25 9.85
C THR A 385 9.05 -33.92 10.84
N ASP A 386 10.36 -33.84 10.58
CA ASP A 386 11.41 -34.53 11.34
C ASP A 386 12.49 -33.57 11.84
N SER A 387 13.17 -33.97 12.92
CA SER A 387 14.27 -33.22 13.53
C SER A 387 15.56 -33.19 12.69
N GLY A 388 15.61 -33.92 11.58
CA GLY A 388 16.69 -33.83 10.59
C GLY A 388 16.41 -32.81 9.49
N CYS A 389 15.20 -32.22 9.44
CA CYS A 389 14.74 -31.36 8.36
C CYS A 389 14.91 -32.01 6.97
N THR A 390 14.58 -33.30 6.88
CA THR A 390 14.74 -34.09 5.65
C THR A 390 13.43 -34.23 4.86
N SER A 391 12.29 -34.24 5.55
CA SER A 391 10.96 -34.38 4.97
C SER A 391 10.23 -33.03 5.00
N ALA A 392 10.31 -32.32 3.87
CA ALA A 392 9.69 -31.00 3.71
C ALA A 392 8.16 -31.08 3.85
N LEU A 393 7.61 -30.03 4.45
CA LEU A 393 6.21 -29.89 4.78
C LEU A 393 5.75 -28.46 4.51
N ASP A 394 5.00 -28.26 3.43
CA ASP A 394 4.43 -26.95 3.16
C ASP A 394 3.11 -26.75 3.91
N LEU A 395 3.06 -25.64 4.65
CA LEU A 395 1.88 -25.25 5.41
C LEU A 395 1.54 -23.79 5.14
N MET A 396 0.26 -23.49 5.20
CA MET A 396 -0.23 -22.14 5.42
C MET A 396 -0.32 -21.89 6.93
N SER A 397 0.26 -20.79 7.40
CA SER A 397 0.16 -20.37 8.80
C SER A 397 -0.79 -19.19 8.95
N VAL A 398 -1.69 -19.27 9.92
CA VAL A 398 -2.69 -18.25 10.21
C VAL A 398 -2.52 -17.81 11.66
N TYR A 399 -2.13 -16.54 11.86
CA TYR A 399 -1.96 -15.98 13.20
C TYR A 399 -3.32 -15.85 13.88
N ARG A 400 -3.44 -16.46 15.06
CA ARG A 400 -4.64 -16.46 15.91
C ARG A 400 -4.49 -15.53 17.11
N GLY A 401 -3.26 -15.22 17.52
CA GLY A 401 -2.99 -14.53 18.78
C GLY A 401 -3.01 -15.50 19.97
N ALA A 402 -3.42 -15.02 21.14
CA ALA A 402 -3.54 -15.84 22.35
C ALA A 402 -4.49 -17.03 22.16
N ALA A 403 -4.33 -18.08 22.97
CA ALA A 403 -5.17 -19.27 22.88
C ALA A 403 -6.65 -19.02 23.22
N THR A 404 -6.97 -17.88 23.85
CA THR A 404 -8.32 -17.40 24.12
C THR A 404 -8.98 -16.73 22.91
N CYS A 405 -8.19 -16.32 21.91
CA CYS A 405 -8.70 -15.62 20.74
C CYS A 405 -9.49 -16.55 19.82
N SER A 406 -10.54 -16.02 19.19
CA SER A 406 -11.22 -16.73 18.12
C SER A 406 -10.30 -16.84 16.91
N PRO A 407 -10.22 -18.02 16.26
CA PRO A 407 -9.46 -18.13 15.03
C PRO A 407 -10.12 -17.28 13.93
N PRO A 408 -9.33 -16.64 13.05
CA PRO A 408 -9.92 -15.95 11.91
C PRO A 408 -10.61 -16.91 10.94
N PRO A 409 -11.48 -16.38 10.06
CA PRO A 409 -12.00 -17.11 8.92
C PRO A 409 -10.86 -17.75 8.12
N LEU A 410 -10.96 -19.05 7.87
CA LEU A 410 -10.00 -19.80 7.08
C LEU A 410 -10.18 -19.45 5.60
N PRO A 411 -9.16 -18.87 4.91
CA PRO A 411 -9.28 -18.68 3.47
C PRO A 411 -9.22 -20.02 2.73
N SER A 412 -9.91 -20.09 1.60
CA SER A 412 -9.91 -21.27 0.72
C SER A 412 -8.56 -21.50 0.03
N TYR A 413 -7.73 -20.46 -0.06
CA TYR A 413 -6.47 -20.49 -0.82
C TYR A 413 -5.27 -19.99 -0.01
N ALA A 414 -4.11 -20.50 -0.38
CA ALA A 414 -2.78 -20.07 0.06
C ALA A 414 -1.93 -19.73 -1.18
N TYR A 415 -0.95 -18.86 -1.05
CA TYR A 415 -0.03 -18.56 -2.16
C TYR A 415 1.42 -18.85 -1.81
N ARG A 416 2.17 -19.31 -2.80
CA ARG A 416 3.62 -19.39 -2.76
C ARG A 416 4.16 -18.28 -3.65
N SER A 417 4.96 -17.39 -3.08
CA SER A 417 5.76 -16.45 -3.86
C SER A 417 7.11 -17.10 -4.19
N THR A 418 7.48 -17.07 -5.46
CA THR A 418 8.80 -17.49 -5.93
C THR A 418 9.47 -16.33 -6.63
N LYS A 419 10.69 -15.98 -6.21
CA LYS A 419 11.53 -15.13 -7.05
C LYS A 419 11.93 -15.95 -8.27
N ASP A 420 11.63 -15.47 -9.46
CA ASP A 420 12.04 -16.20 -10.67
C ASP A 420 13.56 -16.20 -10.74
N ALA A 421 14.15 -17.34 -11.11
CA ALA A 421 15.59 -17.50 -11.16
C ALA A 421 16.22 -16.39 -12.05
N GLY A 422 17.12 -15.60 -11.45
CA GLY A 422 17.77 -14.49 -12.15
C GLY A 422 16.92 -13.23 -12.29
N THR A 423 15.70 -13.14 -11.77
CA THR A 423 14.94 -11.87 -11.81
C THR A 423 14.56 -11.41 -10.41
N CYS A 424 14.36 -10.10 -10.27
CA CYS A 424 13.77 -9.52 -9.05
C CYS A 424 12.24 -9.54 -9.07
N ARG A 425 11.63 -10.21 -10.04
CA ARG A 425 10.18 -10.36 -10.13
C ARG A 425 9.74 -11.57 -9.32
N THR A 426 8.57 -11.44 -8.71
CA THR A 426 7.95 -12.49 -7.92
C THR A 426 6.81 -13.08 -8.72
N SER A 427 6.87 -14.38 -9.00
CA SER A 427 5.73 -15.17 -9.46
C SER A 427 4.93 -15.67 -8.27
N TYR A 428 3.63 -15.88 -8.49
CA TYR A 428 2.71 -16.38 -7.47
C TYR A 428 2.06 -17.67 -7.96
N ALA A 429 2.16 -18.73 -7.17
CA ALA A 429 1.41 -19.97 -7.35
C ALA A 429 0.33 -20.06 -6.27
N LEU A 430 -0.92 -20.26 -6.68
CA LEU A 430 -2.06 -20.41 -5.77
C LEU A 430 -2.29 -21.90 -5.46
N HIS A 431 -2.68 -22.23 -4.24
CA HIS A 431 -2.95 -23.60 -3.79
C HIS A 431 -4.25 -23.64 -2.97
N ASN A 432 -5.04 -24.71 -3.05
CA ASN A 432 -6.16 -24.88 -2.11
C ASN A 432 -5.64 -25.20 -0.71
N VAL A 433 -6.30 -24.63 0.29
CA VAL A 433 -6.09 -24.92 1.71
C VAL A 433 -6.83 -26.20 2.09
N GLY A 434 -6.12 -27.13 2.71
CA GLY A 434 -6.63 -28.42 3.16
C GLY A 434 -6.87 -28.49 4.67
N ALA A 435 -6.78 -29.70 5.22
CA ALA A 435 -7.02 -29.96 6.63
C ALA A 435 -5.99 -29.26 7.54
N SER A 436 -6.42 -28.96 8.78
CA SER A 436 -5.52 -28.46 9.83
C SER A 436 -4.41 -29.48 10.13
N TYR A 437 -3.21 -28.98 10.40
CA TYR A 437 -2.05 -29.78 10.75
C TYR A 437 -1.67 -29.56 12.22
N THR A 438 -1.73 -30.63 13.00
CA THR A 438 -1.40 -30.66 14.44
C THR A 438 -0.16 -31.50 14.76
N GLY A 439 0.49 -32.06 13.74
CA GLY A 439 1.69 -32.89 13.92
C GLY A 439 2.93 -32.07 14.27
N PRO A 440 4.05 -32.75 14.58
CA PRO A 440 5.32 -32.09 14.86
C PRO A 440 5.79 -31.28 13.64
N ARG A 441 6.41 -30.14 13.91
CA ARG A 441 6.97 -29.26 12.88
C ARG A 441 8.30 -28.71 13.32
N PHE A 442 9.21 -28.59 12.37
CA PHE A 442 10.55 -28.08 12.57
C PHE A 442 10.85 -27.00 11.54
N ARG A 443 11.68 -26.03 11.93
CA ARG A 443 12.23 -25.01 11.03
C ARG A 443 13.72 -25.25 10.84
N LYS A 444 14.16 -25.11 9.60
CA LYS A 444 15.58 -25.15 9.24
C LYS A 444 16.18 -23.76 9.42
N THR A 445 17.18 -23.65 10.29
CA THR A 445 18.06 -22.47 10.40
C THR A 445 19.31 -22.70 9.55
N SER A 446 20.25 -21.75 9.57
CA SER A 446 21.55 -21.93 8.91
C SER A 446 22.39 -23.07 9.50
N THR A 447 22.13 -23.49 10.75
CA THR A 447 22.98 -24.44 11.48
C THR A 447 22.22 -25.63 12.09
N ALA A 448 20.89 -25.58 12.19
CA ALA A 448 20.13 -26.60 12.90
C ALA A 448 18.71 -26.78 12.35
N CYS A 449 18.09 -27.88 12.75
CA CYS A 449 16.66 -28.12 12.60
C CYS A 449 16.02 -28.03 13.99
N ILE A 450 15.26 -26.96 14.24
CA ILE A 450 14.70 -26.68 15.57
C ILE A 450 13.19 -26.92 15.58
N PRO A 451 12.62 -27.50 16.67
CA PRO A 451 11.18 -27.56 16.84
C PRO A 451 10.56 -26.15 16.75
N ASP A 452 9.40 -26.03 16.13
CA ASP A 452 8.63 -24.78 16.09
C ASP A 452 7.40 -24.87 17.00
N PRO A 453 7.49 -24.48 18.28
CA PRO A 453 6.41 -24.64 19.24
C PRO A 453 5.32 -23.55 19.12
N ILE A 454 5.36 -22.63 18.14
CA ILE A 454 4.44 -21.46 18.07
C ILE A 454 2.97 -21.85 18.24
N THR A 455 2.40 -21.56 19.42
CA THR A 455 1.00 -21.87 19.76
C THR A 455 0.03 -20.79 19.30
N THR A 456 0.53 -19.63 18.93
CA THR A 456 -0.27 -18.46 18.51
C THR A 456 -0.72 -18.51 17.05
N SER A 457 -0.42 -19.60 16.32
CA SER A 457 -0.77 -19.77 14.91
C SER A 457 -1.39 -21.14 14.65
N LEU A 458 -2.42 -21.15 13.81
CA LEU A 458 -3.00 -22.37 13.24
C LEU A 458 -2.32 -22.69 11.92
N HIS A 459 -2.17 -23.99 11.62
CA HIS A 459 -1.49 -24.44 10.41
C HIS A 459 -2.38 -25.37 9.61
N TYR A 460 -2.29 -25.25 8.30
CA TYR A 460 -3.11 -26.00 7.35
C TYR A 460 -2.26 -26.57 6.24
N ARG A 461 -2.55 -27.81 5.84
CA ARG A 461 -1.95 -28.43 4.65
C ARG A 461 -2.36 -27.66 3.41
N ILE A 462 -1.54 -27.71 2.37
CA ILE A 462 -1.88 -27.18 1.06
C ILE A 462 -1.92 -28.30 0.01
N SER A 463 -2.74 -28.11 -1.02
CA SER A 463 -2.87 -29.02 -2.16
C SER A 463 -1.90 -28.65 -3.30
N THR A 464 -2.05 -29.30 -4.45
CA THR A 464 -1.33 -28.94 -5.68
C THR A 464 -1.65 -27.53 -6.15
N ALA A 465 -0.72 -26.92 -6.88
CA ALA A 465 -0.90 -25.58 -7.42
C ALA A 465 -2.09 -25.54 -8.40
N ILE A 466 -2.85 -24.45 -8.33
CA ILE A 466 -3.93 -24.10 -9.26
C ILE A 466 -3.29 -23.46 -10.49
N PRO A 467 -3.57 -23.96 -11.72
CA PRO A 467 -3.04 -23.37 -12.94
C PRO A 467 -3.50 -21.91 -13.11
N ASN A 468 -2.61 -21.02 -13.57
CA ASN A 468 -2.96 -19.61 -13.86
C ASN A 468 -4.09 -19.48 -14.87
N SER A 469 -4.31 -20.47 -15.75
CA SER A 469 -5.42 -20.50 -16.70
C SER A 469 -6.80 -20.61 -16.04
N GLN A 470 -6.85 -20.97 -14.75
CA GLN A 470 -8.08 -20.95 -13.96
C GLN A 470 -8.32 -19.58 -13.31
N LEU A 471 -7.40 -18.63 -13.42
CA LEU A 471 -7.53 -17.29 -12.86
C LEU A 471 -8.00 -16.31 -13.94
N VAL A 472 -8.75 -15.29 -13.54
CA VAL A 472 -9.19 -14.26 -14.49
C VAL A 472 -8.01 -13.35 -14.81
N SER A 473 -7.66 -13.28 -16.09
CA SER A 473 -6.64 -12.37 -16.61
C SER A 473 -7.25 -11.05 -17.05
N GLY A 474 -6.54 -9.96 -16.80
CA GLY A 474 -6.87 -8.64 -17.33
C GLY A 474 -5.69 -8.04 -18.08
N ALA A 475 -5.99 -7.05 -18.93
CA ALA A 475 -5.00 -6.32 -19.71
C ALA A 475 -4.89 -4.88 -19.22
N MET A 476 -3.68 -4.35 -19.13
CA MET A 476 -3.49 -2.92 -18.89
C MET A 476 -3.99 -2.12 -20.11
N ALA A 477 -4.81 -1.11 -19.86
CA ALA A 477 -5.33 -0.19 -20.86
C ALA A 477 -5.26 1.25 -20.37
N VAL A 478 -5.31 2.18 -21.33
CA VAL A 478 -5.41 3.62 -21.09
C VAL A 478 -6.68 4.09 -21.78
N GLU A 479 -7.51 4.87 -21.06
CA GLU A 479 -8.66 5.52 -21.66
C GLU A 479 -8.20 6.53 -22.72
N PRO A 480 -8.88 6.65 -23.87
CA PRO A 480 -8.41 7.50 -24.97
C PRO A 480 -8.45 9.01 -24.69
#